data_AF-A0A2N1M145-F1
#
_entry.id   AF-A0A2N1M145-F1
#
_cell.length_a   1.000
_cell.length_b   1.000
_cell.length_c   1.000
_cell.angle_alpha   90.00
_cell.angle_beta   90.00
_cell.angle_gamma   90.00
#
_symmetry.space_group_name_H-M   'P 1'
#
loop_
_entity.id
_entity.type
_entity.pdbx_description
1 polymer ?
#
loop_
_entity_poly.entity_id
_entity_poly.type
_entity_poly.pdbx_seq_one_letter_code
_entity_poly.pdbx_strand_id
1 'polypeptide(L)'
;MRCLVEQNSAQQYSLHDMKNIFWNYPQLNIYLSTIPDRMHHLDLGLFNYQVTYTRVLLKELCGQIAVDELDNRLAKIPRFSGLKIFKNGLENIKRFTANEFQNMMKVFVFVIEGIVINHHKSSISTSRAKRSDEALVNVYYYWNKMYLYSRREYFKESELVIFDNLIKQWAKSFIKLFKEYFLSELRLPKLHN
;
A
#
# COMPACT_ATOMS: atom_id res chain seq x y z
N MET A 1 2.52 -17.37 -15.78
CA MET A 1 3.96 -17.46 -16.07
C MET A 1 4.30 -18.51 -17.12
N ARG A 2 3.94 -19.80 -16.98
CA ARG A 2 4.22 -20.85 -18.00
C ARG A 2 3.92 -20.43 -19.44
N CYS A 3 2.69 -19.97 -19.68
CA CYS A 3 2.25 -19.51 -21.01
C CYS A 3 3.12 -18.36 -21.57
N LEU A 4 3.59 -17.43 -20.71
CA LEU A 4 4.42 -16.29 -21.14
C LEU A 4 5.84 -16.74 -21.53
N VAL A 5 6.39 -17.73 -20.83
CA VAL A 5 7.69 -18.32 -21.16
C VAL A 5 7.60 -19.19 -22.42
N GLU A 6 6.56 -20.01 -22.55
CA GLU A 6 6.33 -20.83 -23.76
C GLU A 6 6.07 -19.98 -25.02
N GLN A 7 5.56 -18.75 -24.86
CA GLN A 7 5.33 -17.79 -25.93
C GLN A 7 6.49 -16.82 -26.18
N ASN A 8 7.65 -17.00 -25.52
CA ASN A 8 8.80 -16.07 -25.57
C ASN A 8 8.43 -14.60 -25.27
N SER A 9 7.37 -14.38 -24.48
CA SER A 9 6.91 -13.04 -24.10
C SER A 9 7.33 -12.64 -22.68
N ALA A 10 8.00 -13.54 -21.95
CA ALA A 10 8.47 -13.33 -20.57
C ALA A 10 9.20 -11.99 -20.36
N GLN A 11 10.07 -11.61 -21.30
CA GLN A 11 10.87 -10.39 -21.22
C GLN A 11 10.03 -9.10 -21.27
N GLN A 12 8.86 -9.12 -21.93
CA GLN A 12 7.92 -8.00 -21.97
C GLN A 12 7.28 -7.71 -20.60
N TYR A 13 7.28 -8.72 -19.73
CA TYR A 13 6.72 -8.65 -18.39
C TYR A 13 7.80 -8.70 -17.29
N SER A 14 9.06 -8.43 -17.66
CA SER A 14 10.20 -8.46 -16.74
C SER A 14 10.45 -9.82 -16.07
N LEU A 15 9.99 -10.91 -16.70
CA LEU A 15 10.22 -12.28 -16.24
C LEU A 15 11.46 -12.87 -16.91
N HIS A 16 12.21 -13.66 -16.16
CA HIS A 16 13.30 -14.45 -16.73
C HIS A 16 12.75 -15.62 -17.55
N ASP A 17 13.35 -15.85 -18.73
CA ASP A 17 13.07 -17.00 -19.58
C ASP A 17 13.73 -18.26 -19.01
N MET A 18 13.19 -18.72 -17.88
CA MET A 18 13.61 -19.94 -17.21
C MET A 18 12.47 -20.93 -17.20
N LYS A 19 12.70 -22.09 -17.82
CA LYS A 19 11.77 -23.20 -17.78
C LYS A 19 11.74 -23.78 -16.36
N ASN A 20 10.59 -23.67 -15.71
CA ASN A 20 10.45 -24.18 -14.36
C ASN A 20 10.27 -25.70 -14.38
N ILE A 21 11.15 -26.42 -13.68
CA ILE A 21 11.10 -27.88 -13.54
C ILE A 21 9.77 -28.39 -12.99
N PHE A 22 9.08 -27.59 -12.17
CA PHE A 22 7.80 -27.94 -11.56
C PHE A 22 6.62 -27.90 -12.53
N TRP A 23 6.76 -27.30 -13.73
CA TRP A 23 5.70 -27.33 -14.76
C TRP A 23 5.39 -28.74 -15.28
N ASN A 24 6.32 -29.68 -15.11
CA ASN A 24 6.14 -31.08 -15.48
C ASN A 24 5.32 -31.87 -14.46
N TYR A 25 4.99 -31.27 -13.31
CA TYR A 25 4.25 -31.89 -12.23
C TYR A 25 2.96 -31.08 -11.98
N PRO A 26 1.84 -31.39 -12.67
CA PRO A 26 0.58 -30.63 -12.56
C PRO A 26 0.07 -30.46 -11.12
N GLN A 27 0.35 -31.46 -10.27
CA GLN A 27 0.01 -31.49 -8.86
C GLN A 27 0.88 -30.57 -7.97
N LEU A 28 1.97 -30.02 -8.49
CA LEU A 28 2.94 -29.21 -7.74
C LEU A 28 3.10 -27.82 -8.39
N ASN A 29 2.00 -27.10 -8.52
CA ASN A 29 2.01 -25.74 -9.04
C ASN A 29 2.62 -24.78 -8.01
N ILE A 30 3.94 -24.59 -8.06
CA ILE A 30 4.65 -23.74 -7.09
C ILE A 30 4.19 -22.28 -7.07
N TYR A 31 3.51 -21.81 -8.12
CA TYR A 31 2.95 -20.45 -8.17
C TYR A 31 1.65 -20.34 -7.36
N LEU A 32 1.02 -21.47 -7.03
CA LEU A 32 0.00 -21.55 -5.98
C LEU A 32 0.64 -21.64 -4.59
N SER A 33 1.89 -22.10 -4.50
CA SER A 33 2.65 -22.30 -3.25
C SER A 33 3.46 -21.08 -2.81
N THR A 34 3.62 -20.06 -3.66
CA THR A 34 4.34 -18.83 -3.30
C THR A 34 3.55 -18.07 -2.25
N ILE A 35 3.94 -18.21 -0.98
CA ILE A 35 3.51 -17.30 0.06
C ILE A 35 4.28 -15.99 -0.18
N PRO A 36 3.62 -14.90 -0.58
CA PRO A 36 4.31 -13.64 -0.77
C PRO A 36 5.00 -13.26 0.54
N ASP A 37 6.30 -12.97 0.48
CA ASP A 37 7.03 -12.45 1.61
C ASP A 37 6.32 -11.18 2.10
N ARG A 38 5.69 -11.29 3.28
CA ARG A 38 4.91 -10.22 3.88
C ARG A 38 5.76 -8.96 4.09
N MET A 39 7.01 -9.15 4.50
CA MET A 39 7.92 -8.05 4.79
C MET A 39 8.26 -7.29 3.50
N HIS A 40 8.65 -8.00 2.45
CA HIS A 40 9.08 -7.36 1.20
C HIS A 40 7.91 -6.84 0.37
N HIS A 41 6.80 -7.59 0.28
CA HIS A 41 5.67 -7.21 -0.56
C HIS A 41 4.69 -6.27 0.14
N LEU A 42 4.34 -6.51 1.42
CA LEU A 42 3.38 -5.65 2.12
C LEU A 42 4.07 -4.47 2.79
N ASP A 43 4.98 -4.74 3.73
CA ASP A 43 5.56 -3.69 4.59
C ASP A 43 6.46 -2.74 3.77
N LEU A 44 7.46 -3.28 3.08
CA LEU A 44 8.45 -2.52 2.29
C LEU A 44 8.01 -2.21 0.85
N GLY A 45 6.95 -2.88 0.40
CA GLY A 45 6.39 -2.76 -0.94
C GLY A 45 5.15 -1.89 -0.95
N LEU A 46 3.98 -2.51 -0.94
CA LEU A 46 2.69 -1.87 -1.13
C LEU A 46 2.38 -0.74 -0.15
N PHE A 47 2.66 -0.93 1.15
CA PHE A 47 2.39 0.12 2.13
C PHE A 47 3.28 1.34 1.92
N ASN A 48 4.57 1.12 1.65
CA ASN A 48 5.51 2.18 1.33
C ASN A 48 5.06 2.99 0.10
N TYR A 49 4.61 2.30 -0.96
CA TYR A 49 4.02 2.97 -2.12
C TYR A 49 2.78 3.79 -1.73
N GLN A 50 1.86 3.23 -0.94
CA GLN A 50 0.66 3.93 -0.47
C GLN A 50 0.99 5.21 0.31
N VAL A 51 1.97 5.16 1.22
CA VAL A 51 2.43 6.34 1.98
C VAL A 51 3.07 7.37 1.05
N THR A 52 3.91 6.92 0.12
CA THR A 52 4.56 7.80 -0.86
C THR A 52 3.52 8.52 -1.72
N TYR A 53 2.52 7.81 -2.24
CA TYR A 53 1.46 8.41 -3.04
C TYR A 53 0.54 9.30 -2.24
N THR A 54 0.36 9.02 -0.95
CA THR A 54 -0.38 9.93 -0.06
C THR A 54 0.30 11.29 0.02
N ARG A 55 1.64 11.35 0.13
CA ARG A 55 2.36 12.63 0.13
C ARG A 55 2.19 13.39 -1.19
N VAL A 56 2.21 12.68 -2.32
CA VAL A 56 1.95 13.28 -3.65
C VAL A 56 0.52 13.82 -3.72
N LEU A 57 -0.48 13.01 -3.36
CA LEU A 57 -1.89 13.40 -3.31
C LEU A 57 -2.11 14.66 -2.45
N LEU A 58 -1.55 14.68 -1.24
CA LEU A 58 -1.66 15.84 -0.34
C LEU A 58 -1.02 17.09 -0.94
N LYS A 59 0.15 16.96 -1.56
CA LYS A 59 0.82 18.08 -2.23
C LYS A 59 0.00 18.62 -3.40
N GLU A 60 -0.63 17.74 -4.17
CA GLU A 60 -1.48 18.12 -5.30
C GLU A 60 -2.77 18.81 -4.85
N LEU A 61 -3.46 18.27 -3.84
CA LEU A 61 -4.75 18.81 -3.39
C LEU A 61 -4.61 20.05 -2.48
N CYS A 62 -3.53 20.15 -1.71
CA CYS A 62 -3.41 21.10 -0.61
C CYS A 62 -2.11 21.91 -0.63
N GLY A 63 -1.13 21.51 -1.44
CA GLY A 63 0.21 22.11 -1.44
C GLY A 63 1.11 21.55 -0.34
N GLN A 64 2.28 22.18 -0.16
CA GLN A 64 3.30 21.72 0.79
C GLN A 64 2.80 21.72 2.24
N ILE A 65 1.89 22.63 2.60
CA ILE A 65 1.32 22.76 3.95
C ILE A 65 0.72 21.45 4.49
N ALA A 66 0.08 20.65 3.63
CA ALA A 66 -0.51 19.38 4.05
C ALA A 66 0.52 18.28 4.27
N VAL A 67 1.64 18.31 3.55
CA VAL A 67 2.77 17.39 3.76
C VAL A 67 3.47 17.74 5.07
N ASP A 68 3.67 19.03 5.34
CA ASP A 68 4.26 19.50 6.59
C ASP A 68 3.34 19.19 7.77
N GLU A 69 2.02 19.34 7.63
CA GLU A 69 1.04 18.96 8.64
C GLU A 69 1.02 17.44 8.90
N LEU A 70 1.13 16.61 7.86
CA LEU A 70 1.28 15.16 8.01
C LEU A 70 2.52 14.82 8.86
N ASP A 71 3.66 15.40 8.53
CA ASP A 71 4.94 15.18 9.22
C ASP A 71 4.87 15.69 10.68
N ASN A 72 4.23 16.85 10.91
CA ASN A 72 3.97 17.41 12.24
C ASN A 72 3.07 16.52 13.10
N ARG A 73 1.98 15.99 12.53
CA ARG A 73 1.07 15.09 13.24
C ARG A 73 1.76 13.80 13.65
N LEU A 74 2.58 13.22 12.76
CA LEU A 74 3.41 12.04 13.06
C LEU A 74 4.39 12.30 14.21
N ALA A 75 5.03 13.47 14.23
CA ALA A 75 5.97 13.86 15.27
C ALA A 75 5.30 14.09 16.63
N LYS A 76 4.03 14.54 16.63
CA LYS A 76 3.22 14.82 17.83
C LYS A 76 2.57 13.60 18.45
N ILE A 77 2.66 12.41 17.83
CA ILE A 77 2.09 11.19 18.39
C ILE A 77 2.67 10.95 19.81
N PRO A 78 1.81 10.79 20.84
CA PRO A 78 2.26 10.56 22.20
C PRO A 78 3.14 9.32 22.32
N ARG A 79 4.10 9.36 23.24
CA ARG A 79 4.96 8.22 23.52
C ARG A 79 4.16 7.13 24.22
N PHE A 80 4.20 5.92 23.68
CA PHE A 80 3.60 4.73 24.31
C PHE A 80 4.52 3.52 24.12
N SER A 81 4.52 2.61 25.09
CA SER A 81 5.32 1.39 25.00
C SER A 81 4.90 0.55 23.80
N GLY A 82 5.85 0.18 22.93
CA GLY A 82 5.54 -0.58 21.71
C GLY A 82 5.04 0.26 20.52
N LEU A 83 5.10 1.59 20.62
CA LEU A 83 4.86 2.51 19.51
C LEU A 83 6.11 3.32 19.17
N LYS A 84 6.46 3.38 17.89
CA LYS A 84 7.62 4.15 17.42
C LYS A 84 7.26 5.62 17.21
N ILE A 85 8.20 6.50 17.54
CA ILE A 85 8.06 7.96 17.36
C ILE A 85 8.73 8.36 16.04
N PHE A 86 8.03 9.14 15.23
CA PHE A 86 8.51 9.68 13.96
C PHE A 86 8.89 11.15 14.13
N LYS A 87 9.94 11.43 14.92
CA LYS A 87 10.32 12.80 15.34
C LYS A 87 10.53 13.77 14.17
N ASN A 88 11.00 13.26 13.03
CA ASN A 88 11.27 14.04 11.81
C ASN A 88 10.25 13.71 10.70
N GLY A 89 9.04 13.28 11.06
CA GLY A 89 8.02 12.84 10.10
C GLY A 89 8.54 11.76 9.15
N LEU A 90 8.30 11.96 7.85
CA LEU A 90 8.62 11.03 6.76
C LEU A 90 9.84 11.45 5.92
N GLU A 91 10.67 12.38 6.41
CA GLU A 91 11.84 12.88 5.68
C GLU A 91 12.77 11.75 5.21
N ASN A 92 13.01 10.75 6.07
CA ASN A 92 13.90 9.62 5.82
C ASN A 92 13.17 8.32 5.41
N ILE A 93 11.96 8.42 4.86
CA ILE A 93 11.12 7.25 4.52
C ILE A 93 11.83 6.19 3.65
N LYS A 94 12.79 6.60 2.80
CA LYS A 94 13.59 5.69 1.96
C LYS A 94 14.44 4.69 2.77
N ARG A 95 14.74 5.00 4.04
CA ARG A 95 15.53 4.16 4.96
C ARG A 95 14.68 3.40 5.98
N PHE A 96 13.35 3.48 5.88
CA PHE A 96 12.46 2.80 6.81
C PHE A 96 12.56 1.29 6.61
N THR A 97 12.69 0.57 7.72
CA THR A 97 12.58 -0.89 7.78
C THR A 97 11.12 -1.29 7.89
N ALA A 98 10.85 -2.59 7.77
CA ALA A 98 9.50 -3.13 7.96
C ALA A 98 8.91 -2.76 9.32
N ASN A 99 9.73 -2.70 10.38
CA ASN A 99 9.27 -2.33 11.71
C ASN A 99 8.81 -0.86 11.79
N GLU A 100 9.44 0.08 11.07
CA GLU A 100 8.92 1.45 10.96
C GLU A 100 7.52 1.44 10.34
N PHE A 101 7.35 0.77 9.20
CA PHE A 101 6.07 0.74 8.50
C PHE A 101 4.96 0.07 9.33
N GLN A 102 5.27 -1.04 10.01
CA GLN A 102 4.32 -1.70 10.92
C GLN A 102 3.88 -0.79 12.07
N ASN A 103 4.79 0.00 12.65
CA ASN A 103 4.43 0.98 13.68
C ASN A 103 3.61 2.14 13.12
N MET A 104 3.89 2.56 11.89
CA MET A 104 3.13 3.59 11.20
C MET A 104 1.69 3.14 10.94
N MET A 105 1.45 1.90 10.48
CA MET A 105 0.10 1.37 10.21
C MET A 105 -0.86 1.52 11.40
N LYS A 106 -0.34 1.42 12.62
CA LYS A 106 -1.12 1.54 13.88
C LYS A 106 -1.73 2.93 14.08
N VAL A 107 -1.10 3.97 13.52
CA VAL A 107 -1.42 5.37 13.83
C VAL A 107 -1.80 6.20 12.60
N PHE A 108 -1.41 5.76 11.40
CA PHE A 108 -1.44 6.60 10.20
C PHE A 108 -2.84 7.10 9.83
N VAL A 109 -3.88 6.29 10.08
CA VAL A 109 -5.28 6.67 9.83
C VAL A 109 -5.65 7.97 10.57
N PHE A 110 -5.25 8.08 11.83
CA PHE A 110 -5.51 9.28 12.65
C PHE A 110 -4.65 10.49 12.21
N VAL A 111 -3.48 10.23 11.63
CA VAL A 111 -2.60 11.28 11.14
C VAL A 111 -3.21 11.94 9.91
N ILE A 112 -3.69 11.16 8.94
CA ILE A 112 -4.15 11.66 7.64
C ILE A 112 -5.57 12.25 7.68
N GLU A 113 -6.41 11.81 8.62
CA GLU A 113 -7.82 12.22 8.71
C GLU A 113 -7.97 13.74 8.79
N GLY A 114 -8.82 14.31 7.95
CA GLY A 114 -9.16 15.73 7.93
C GLY A 114 -8.08 16.65 7.37
N ILE A 115 -6.89 16.17 6.99
CA ILE A 115 -5.85 17.03 6.39
C ILE A 115 -6.39 17.69 5.11
N VAL A 116 -7.04 16.92 4.24
CA VAL A 116 -7.52 17.43 2.95
C VAL A 116 -8.67 18.41 3.17
N ILE A 117 -9.57 18.11 4.12
CA ILE A 117 -10.67 19.01 4.48
C ILE A 117 -10.13 20.38 4.93
N ASN A 118 -9.10 20.38 5.77
CA ASN A 118 -8.60 21.60 6.40
C ASN A 118 -7.71 22.45 5.46
N HIS A 119 -7.04 21.83 4.49
CA HIS A 119 -5.99 22.50 3.71
C HIS A 119 -6.19 22.44 2.19
N HIS A 120 -7.34 21.97 1.67
CA HIS A 120 -7.59 21.96 0.23
C HIS A 120 -7.42 23.33 -0.42
N LYS A 121 -6.85 23.35 -1.62
CA LYS A 121 -6.73 24.56 -2.46
C LYS A 121 -8.11 25.14 -2.76
N SER A 122 -8.20 26.46 -2.90
CA SER A 122 -9.44 27.18 -3.23
C SER A 122 -10.08 26.74 -4.56
N SER A 123 -9.32 26.15 -5.47
CA SER A 123 -9.81 25.58 -6.73
C SER A 123 -10.57 24.26 -6.56
N ILE A 124 -10.51 23.63 -5.39
CA ILE A 124 -11.18 22.37 -5.07
C ILE A 124 -12.42 22.69 -4.23
N SER A 125 -13.58 22.18 -4.62
CA SER A 125 -14.78 22.36 -3.82
C SER A 125 -14.69 21.60 -2.49
N THR A 126 -15.31 22.14 -1.43
CA THR A 126 -15.36 21.48 -0.12
C THR A 126 -15.98 20.07 -0.19
N SER A 127 -16.97 19.85 -1.05
CA SER A 127 -17.56 18.52 -1.26
C SER A 127 -16.59 17.53 -1.92
N ARG A 128 -15.75 18.01 -2.86
CA ARG A 128 -14.68 17.19 -3.44
C ARG A 128 -13.60 16.90 -2.41
N ALA A 129 -13.18 17.89 -1.63
CA ALA A 129 -12.20 17.72 -0.55
C ALA A 129 -12.64 16.67 0.48
N LYS A 130 -13.89 16.74 0.96
CA LYS A 130 -14.47 15.75 1.88
C LYS A 130 -14.45 14.34 1.31
N ARG A 131 -14.86 14.15 0.05
CA ARG A 131 -14.83 12.83 -0.61
C ARG A 131 -13.40 12.30 -0.78
N SER A 132 -12.45 13.17 -1.09
CA SER A 132 -11.03 12.78 -1.20
C SER A 132 -10.43 12.40 0.14
N ASP A 133 -10.75 13.13 1.21
CA ASP A 133 -10.33 12.82 2.59
C ASP A 133 -10.90 11.48 3.05
N GLU A 134 -12.20 11.25 2.85
CA GLU A 134 -12.86 9.99 3.17
C GLU A 134 -12.28 8.81 2.36
N ALA A 135 -12.03 9.00 1.06
CA ALA A 135 -11.41 7.97 0.23
C ALA A 135 -9.97 7.65 0.69
N LEU A 136 -9.22 8.67 1.11
CA LEU A 136 -7.89 8.51 1.68
C LEU A 136 -7.94 7.74 2.99
N VAL A 137 -8.80 8.10 3.94
CA VAL A 137 -8.97 7.35 5.19
C VAL A 137 -9.38 5.89 4.92
N ASN A 138 -10.33 5.68 4.01
CA ASN A 138 -10.84 4.36 3.67
C ASN A 138 -9.78 3.43 3.07
N VAL A 139 -8.86 3.93 2.23
CA VAL A 139 -7.80 3.07 1.66
C VAL A 139 -6.88 2.50 2.75
N TYR A 140 -6.57 3.29 3.78
CA TYR A 140 -5.78 2.83 4.93
C TYR A 140 -6.58 1.93 5.87
N TYR A 141 -7.87 2.18 6.03
CA TYR A 141 -8.77 1.29 6.76
C TYR A 141 -8.82 -0.11 6.14
N TYR A 142 -9.05 -0.20 4.83
CA TYR A 142 -9.05 -1.47 4.12
C TYR A 142 -7.67 -2.15 4.14
N TRP A 143 -6.59 -1.37 4.01
CA TRP A 143 -5.23 -1.89 4.20
C TRP A 143 -5.06 -2.53 5.57
N ASN A 144 -5.41 -1.82 6.65
CA ASN A 144 -5.26 -2.34 8.01
C ASN A 144 -6.08 -3.62 8.25
N LYS A 145 -7.32 -3.68 7.74
CA LYS A 145 -8.13 -4.91 7.79
C LYS A 145 -7.45 -6.07 7.06
N MET A 146 -7.06 -5.85 5.81
CA MET A 146 -6.36 -6.85 5.00
C MET A 146 -5.06 -7.30 5.70
N TYR A 147 -4.28 -6.36 6.23
CA TYR A 147 -3.01 -6.63 6.90
C TYR A 147 -3.19 -7.52 8.14
N LEU A 148 -4.18 -7.20 8.99
CA LEU A 148 -4.51 -8.01 10.16
C LEU A 148 -4.94 -9.43 9.79
N TYR A 149 -5.72 -9.60 8.73
CA TYR A 149 -6.05 -10.93 8.20
C TYR A 149 -4.80 -11.66 7.75
N SER A 150 -3.91 -11.01 6.98
CA SER A 150 -2.67 -11.62 6.48
C SER A 150 -1.73 -12.13 7.58
N ARG A 151 -1.86 -11.62 8.82
CA ARG A 151 -1.03 -11.96 9.98
C ARG A 151 -1.52 -13.19 10.76
N ARG A 152 -2.69 -13.74 10.43
CA ARG A 152 -3.19 -14.95 11.07
C ARG A 152 -2.36 -16.17 10.65
N GLU A 153 -2.16 -17.08 11.59
CA GLU A 153 -1.40 -18.31 11.36
C GLU A 153 -2.26 -19.40 10.69
N TYR A 154 -3.56 -19.38 10.95
CA TYR A 154 -4.51 -20.37 10.45
C TYR A 154 -5.73 -19.69 9.83
N PHE A 155 -6.25 -20.28 8.76
CA PHE A 155 -7.44 -19.81 8.05
C PHE A 155 -8.39 -20.98 7.81
N LYS A 156 -9.69 -20.74 7.97
CA LYS A 156 -10.75 -21.56 7.36
C LYS A 156 -10.96 -21.13 5.91
N GLU A 157 -11.50 -22.00 5.06
CA GLU A 157 -11.81 -21.67 3.66
C GLU A 157 -12.71 -20.43 3.53
N SER A 158 -13.70 -20.29 4.41
CA SER A 158 -14.57 -19.11 4.45
C SER A 158 -13.80 -17.81 4.79
N GLU A 159 -12.73 -17.90 5.58
CA GLU A 159 -11.88 -16.76 5.91
C GLU A 159 -10.95 -16.38 4.75
N LEU A 160 -10.56 -17.34 3.91
CA LEU A 160 -9.83 -17.07 2.67
C LEU A 160 -10.68 -16.27 1.68
N VAL A 161 -11.99 -16.59 1.58
CA VAL A 161 -12.93 -15.79 0.77
C VAL A 161 -13.06 -14.36 1.31
N ILE A 162 -13.09 -14.19 2.62
CA ILE A 162 -13.09 -12.85 3.24
C ILE A 162 -11.78 -12.12 2.92
N PHE A 163 -10.64 -12.79 3.03
CA PHE A 163 -9.34 -12.18 2.79
C PHE A 163 -9.18 -11.75 1.33
N ASP A 164 -9.57 -12.59 0.37
CA ASP A 164 -9.60 -12.24 -1.07
C ASP A 164 -10.50 -11.02 -1.34
N ASN A 165 -11.67 -10.96 -0.71
CA ASN A 165 -12.54 -9.79 -0.81
C ASN A 165 -11.91 -8.52 -0.24
N LEU A 166 -11.19 -8.60 0.88
CA LEU A 166 -10.47 -7.46 1.46
C LEU A 166 -9.35 -6.97 0.53
N ILE A 167 -8.59 -7.90 -0.06
CA ILE A 167 -7.55 -7.57 -1.06
C ILE A 167 -8.17 -6.82 -2.24
N LYS A 168 -9.28 -7.34 -2.79
CA LYS A 168 -10.00 -6.71 -3.91
C LYS A 168 -10.57 -5.34 -3.55
N GLN A 169 -11.11 -5.16 -2.35
CA GLN A 169 -11.64 -3.88 -1.88
C GLN A 169 -10.54 -2.84 -1.71
N TRP A 170 -9.44 -3.22 -1.06
CA TRP A 170 -8.26 -2.37 -0.92
C TRP A 170 -7.71 -1.98 -2.29
N ALA A 171 -7.46 -2.95 -3.17
CA ALA A 171 -6.88 -2.71 -4.49
C ALA A 171 -7.74 -1.77 -5.35
N LYS A 172 -9.07 -1.98 -5.37
CA LYS A 172 -10.01 -1.08 -6.06
C LYS A 172 -9.96 0.34 -5.49
N SER A 173 -9.93 0.49 -4.17
CA SER A 173 -9.87 1.78 -3.50
C SER A 173 -8.54 2.49 -3.78
N PHE A 174 -7.43 1.75 -3.72
CA PHE A 174 -6.09 2.23 -4.01
C PHE A 174 -5.96 2.74 -5.44
N ILE A 175 -6.36 1.91 -6.42
CA ILE A 175 -6.32 2.28 -7.83
C ILE A 175 -7.18 3.51 -8.05
N LYS A 176 -8.44 3.51 -7.57
CA LYS A 176 -9.36 4.63 -7.77
C LYS A 176 -8.83 5.95 -7.21
N LEU A 177 -8.23 5.93 -6.03
CA LEU A 177 -7.73 7.14 -5.36
C LEU A 177 -6.45 7.67 -6.01
N PHE A 178 -5.51 6.78 -6.31
CA PHE A 178 -4.17 7.19 -6.73
C PHE A 178 -3.99 7.22 -8.25
N LYS A 179 -4.97 6.76 -9.07
CA LYS A 179 -4.83 6.56 -10.53
C LYS A 179 -4.19 7.75 -11.24
N GLU A 180 -4.63 8.95 -10.88
CA GLU A 180 -4.25 10.21 -11.51
C GLU A 180 -2.86 10.71 -11.06
N TYR A 181 -2.31 10.11 -9.99
CA TYR A 181 -1.06 10.51 -9.36
C TYR A 181 0.07 9.49 -9.61
N PHE A 182 -0.18 8.44 -10.41
CA PHE A 182 0.85 7.49 -10.85
C PHE A 182 1.61 8.05 -12.04
N LEU A 183 2.90 8.34 -11.85
CA LEU A 183 3.82 8.59 -12.97
C LEU A 183 4.12 7.32 -13.77
N SER A 184 3.83 6.13 -13.23
CA SER A 184 4.19 4.83 -13.81
C SER A 184 3.00 3.98 -14.26
N GLU A 185 1.79 4.54 -14.40
CA GLU A 185 0.57 3.77 -14.79
C GLU A 185 0.31 2.53 -13.90
N LEU A 186 0.60 2.58 -12.59
CA LEU A 186 0.53 1.43 -11.67
C LEU A 186 1.54 0.30 -11.94
N ARG A 187 2.55 0.50 -12.78
CA ARG A 187 3.69 -0.43 -12.87
C ARG A 187 4.52 -0.26 -11.61
N LEU A 188 4.36 -1.17 -10.65
CA LEU A 188 5.05 -1.17 -9.37
C LEU A 188 6.26 -2.10 -9.47
N PRO A 189 7.50 -1.58 -9.52
CA PRO A 189 8.69 -2.39 -9.83
C PRO A 189 8.89 -3.60 -8.90
N LYS A 190 8.41 -3.52 -7.65
CA LYS A 190 8.54 -4.59 -6.66
C LYS A 190 7.42 -5.64 -6.67
N LEU A 191 6.39 -5.48 -7.52
CA LEU A 191 5.32 -6.47 -7.70
C LEU A 191 5.39 -7.17 -9.06
N HIS A 192 6.26 -6.70 -9.95
CA HIS A 192 6.62 -7.38 -11.18
C HIS A 192 7.96 -8.08 -10.96
N ASN A 193 7.90 -9.31 -10.43
CA ASN A 193 9.01 -10.26 -10.41
C ASN A 193 8.54 -11.58 -11.04
#